data_AF-A0A529FC94-F1
#
_entry.id   AF-A0A529FC94-F1
#
_cell.length_a   1.000
_cell.length_b   1.000
_cell.length_c   1.000
_cell.angle_alpha   90.00
_cell.angle_beta   90.00
_cell.angle_gamma   90.00
#
_symmetry.space_group_name_H-M   'P 1'
#
loop_
_entity.id
_entity.type
_entity.pdbx_description
1 polymer ?
#
loop_
_entity_poly.entity_id
_entity_poly.type
_entity_poly.pdbx_seq_one_letter_code
_entity_poly.pdbx_strand_id
1 'polypeptide(L)'
;APGDAVVTSLGAYPTFNFHVAGVGGRLVAVPYENDRESLDALLAAVVREKAPLVYLSNPDNPMGSWWEAAEIIRFIEALPETTMLVLDEAYGELGPASALPPIDVSRPNVIRMRTFS
;
A
#
# COMPACT_ATOMS: atom_id res chain seq x y z
N ALA A 1 -16.59 3.15 -2.86
CA ALA A 1 -17.77 4.03 -2.97
C ALA A 1 -17.62 5.22 -2.03
N PRO A 2 -18.38 6.31 -2.21
CA PRO A 2 -18.37 7.42 -1.24
C PRO A 2 -18.63 6.91 0.18
N GLY A 3 -17.82 7.34 1.14
CA GLY A 3 -17.87 6.91 2.54
C GLY A 3 -17.07 5.65 2.89
N ASP A 4 -16.67 4.85 1.89
CA ASP A 4 -15.84 3.66 2.15
C ASP A 4 -14.47 4.06 2.74
N ALA A 5 -13.99 3.25 3.68
CA ALA A 5 -12.66 3.41 4.25
C ALA A 5 -11.58 3.08 3.22
N VAL A 6 -10.56 3.93 3.11
CA VAL A 6 -9.34 3.66 2.35
C VAL A 6 -8.15 3.84 3.28
N VAL A 7 -7.36 2.78 3.42
CA VAL A 7 -6.23 2.73 4.35
C VAL A 7 -4.94 3.13 3.62
N THR A 8 -4.11 3.94 4.28
CA THR A 8 -2.79 4.36 3.78
C THR A 8 -1.93 4.86 4.95
N SER A 9 -0.67 5.19 4.71
CA SER A 9 0.23 5.74 5.72
C SER A 9 0.11 7.27 5.85
N LEU A 10 0.21 7.77 7.09
CA LEU A 10 0.12 9.18 7.45
C LEU A 10 1.34 9.94 6.92
N GLY A 11 1.13 10.77 5.91
CA GLY A 11 2.20 11.55 5.27
C GLY A 11 2.85 10.89 4.05
N ALA A 12 2.32 9.73 3.61
CA ALA A 12 2.71 9.09 2.37
C ALA A 12 2.24 9.86 1.12
N TYR A 13 2.54 9.29 -0.05
CA TYR A 13 2.29 9.86 -1.37
C TYR A 13 0.97 10.65 -1.49
N PRO A 14 1.03 11.99 -1.58
CA PRO A 14 -0.14 12.84 -1.35
C PRO A 14 -1.17 12.79 -2.50
N THR A 15 -0.76 12.42 -3.71
CA THR A 15 -1.67 12.30 -4.85
C THR A 15 -2.71 11.20 -4.65
N PHE A 16 -2.35 10.11 -3.95
CA PHE A 16 -3.31 9.07 -3.60
C PHE A 16 -4.42 9.64 -2.70
N ASN A 17 -4.05 10.39 -1.66
CA ASN A 17 -4.99 11.05 -0.76
C ASN A 17 -5.91 12.04 -1.50
N PHE A 18 -5.35 12.81 -2.43
CA PHE A 18 -6.11 13.71 -3.29
C PHE A 18 -7.20 12.97 -4.07
N HIS A 19 -6.88 11.83 -4.69
CA HIS A 19 -7.86 11.04 -5.44
C HIS A 19 -8.93 10.43 -4.53
N VAL A 20 -8.55 9.87 -3.38
CA VAL A 20 -9.51 9.30 -2.42
C VAL A 20 -10.51 10.37 -1.96
N ALA A 21 -10.02 11.55 -1.58
CA ALA A 21 -10.89 12.66 -1.17
C ALA A 21 -11.78 13.15 -2.32
N GLY A 22 -11.23 13.25 -3.54
CA GLY A 22 -11.96 13.69 -4.73
C GLY A 22 -13.15 12.81 -5.11
N VAL A 23 -13.15 11.53 -4.73
CA VAL A 23 -14.27 10.59 -4.95
C VAL A 23 -15.10 10.35 -3.68
N GLY A 24 -14.83 11.07 -2.60
CA GLY A 24 -15.58 10.99 -1.34
C GLY A 24 -15.24 9.79 -0.45
N GLY A 25 -14.07 9.17 -0.62
CA GLY A 25 -13.59 8.11 0.27
C GLY A 25 -13.16 8.64 1.64
N ARG A 26 -13.28 7.82 2.68
CA ARG A 26 -12.83 8.16 4.04
C ARG A 26 -11.41 7.64 4.25
N LEU A 27 -10.43 8.54 4.28
CA LEU A 27 -9.05 8.17 4.57
C LEU A 27 -8.88 7.69 6.01
N VAL A 28 -8.19 6.57 6.16
CA VAL A 28 -7.74 6.01 7.43
C VAL A 28 -6.21 5.93 7.37
N ALA A 29 -5.56 6.96 7.91
CA ALA A 29 -4.11 7.09 7.89
C ALA A 29 -3.50 6.42 9.13
N VAL A 30 -2.48 5.57 8.93
CA VAL A 30 -1.71 4.95 10.02
C VAL A 30 -0.31 5.57 10.14
N PRO A 31 0.24 5.78 11.34
CA PRO A 31 1.59 6.31 11.47
C PRO A 31 2.63 5.40 10.81
N TYR A 32 3.71 6.00 10.34
CA TYR A 32 4.94 5.28 9.98
C TYR A 32 5.55 4.63 11.22
N GLU A 33 6.36 3.60 10.99
CA GLU A 33 7.13 2.89 12.01
C GLU A 33 8.59 2.81 11.59
N ASN A 34 9.48 3.46 12.34
CA ASN A 34 10.92 3.51 12.06
C ASN A 34 11.21 3.91 10.59
N ASP A 35 10.61 5.03 10.17
CA ASP A 35 10.68 5.60 8.82
C ASP A 35 10.12 4.72 7.69
N ARG A 36 9.40 3.64 8.01
CA ARG A 36 8.72 2.77 7.03
C ARG A 36 7.21 2.89 7.14
N GLU A 37 6.51 2.70 6.02
CA GLU A 37 5.09 2.36 6.05
C GLU A 37 4.90 1.08 6.90
N SER A 38 4.09 1.15 7.96
CA SER A 38 3.94 0.01 8.89
C SER A 38 2.94 -1.02 8.33
N LEU A 39 3.44 -2.16 7.86
CA LEU A 39 2.62 -3.25 7.30
C LEU A 39 1.60 -3.76 8.32
N ASP A 40 2.01 -3.91 9.58
CA ASP A 40 1.14 -4.40 10.66
C ASP A 40 0.04 -3.38 10.98
N ALA A 41 0.36 -2.08 11.04
CA ALA A 41 -0.63 -1.03 11.29
C ALA A 41 -1.62 -0.90 10.12
N LEU A 42 -1.13 -0.96 8.87
CA LEU A 42 -1.97 -0.96 7.67
C LEU A 42 -2.94 -2.15 7.69
N LEU A 43 -2.45 -3.36 7.96
CA LEU A 43 -3.28 -4.55 8.04
C LEU A 43 -4.33 -4.45 9.16
N ALA A 44 -3.91 -4.01 10.35
CA ALA A 44 -4.81 -3.82 11.48
C ALA A 44 -5.92 -2.80 11.18
N ALA A 45 -5.59 -1.72 10.47
CA ALA A 45 -6.56 -0.73 10.02
C ALA A 45 -7.51 -1.31 8.95
N VAL A 46 -7.00 -2.06 7.97
CA VAL A 46 -7.84 -2.75 6.97
C VAL A 46 -8.87 -3.64 7.65
N VAL A 47 -8.44 -4.48 8.59
CA VAL A 47 -9.32 -5.41 9.30
C VAL A 47 -10.35 -4.67 10.14
N ARG A 48 -9.93 -3.65 10.90
CA ARG A 48 -10.82 -2.86 11.76
C ARG A 48 -11.93 -2.17 10.95
N GLU A 49 -11.56 -1.58 9.82
CA GLU A 49 -12.46 -0.76 9.01
C GLU A 49 -13.21 -1.56 7.95
N LYS A 50 -12.86 -2.84 7.75
CA LYS A 50 -13.28 -3.65 6.61
C LYS A 50 -13.03 -2.91 5.29
N ALA A 51 -11.86 -2.28 5.20
CA ALA A 51 -11.54 -1.37 4.10
C ALA A 51 -11.46 -2.14 2.78
N PRO A 52 -12.18 -1.71 1.72
CA PRO A 52 -12.07 -2.34 0.40
C PRO A 52 -10.76 -2.00 -0.32
N LEU A 53 -9.97 -1.04 0.17
CA LEU A 53 -8.75 -0.57 -0.50
C LEU A 53 -7.67 -0.19 0.52
N VAL A 54 -6.44 -0.61 0.25
CA VAL A 54 -5.22 -0.20 0.95
C VAL A 54 -4.12 0.18 -0.04
N TYR A 55 -3.37 1.24 0.29
CA TYR A 55 -2.19 1.68 -0.46
C TYR A 55 -0.92 1.37 0.31
N LEU A 56 0.12 0.98 -0.42
CA LEU A 56 1.48 0.80 0.07
C LEU A 56 2.46 1.16 -1.05
N SER A 57 3.43 2.02 -0.78
CA SER A 57 4.56 2.27 -1.66
C SER A 57 5.78 1.47 -1.19
N ASN A 58 6.43 0.75 -2.11
CA ASN A 58 7.65 0.00 -1.79
C ASN A 58 8.59 -0.06 -3.00
N PRO A 59 9.74 0.65 -3.00
CA PRO A 59 10.20 1.59 -1.96
C PRO A 59 9.27 2.79 -1.73
N ASP A 60 9.30 3.34 -0.52
CA ASP A 60 8.43 4.41 -0.03
C ASP A 60 8.79 5.81 -0.56
N ASN A 61 7.76 6.65 -0.71
CA ASN A 61 7.86 8.11 -0.81
C ASN A 61 7.00 8.74 0.30
N PRO A 62 7.61 9.55 1.21
CA PRO A 62 8.83 10.33 0.98
C PRO A 62 10.12 9.83 1.63
N MET A 63 10.07 8.76 2.43
CA MET A 63 11.21 8.38 3.27
C MET A 63 12.29 7.61 2.52
N GLY A 64 11.98 7.02 1.36
CA GLY A 64 12.90 6.20 0.57
C GLY A 64 13.22 4.84 1.21
N SER A 65 12.50 4.48 2.26
CA SER A 65 12.65 3.21 2.95
C SER A 65 11.96 2.08 2.19
N TRP A 66 12.22 0.83 2.56
CA TRP A 66 11.59 -0.33 1.93
C TRP A 66 11.46 -1.49 2.91
N TRP A 67 10.62 -2.44 2.50
CA TRP A 67 10.50 -3.79 3.01
C TRP A 67 11.05 -4.78 1.99
N GLU A 68 11.59 -5.90 2.48
CA GLU A 68 12.00 -6.99 1.61
C GLU A 68 10.78 -7.70 1.02
N ALA A 69 10.98 -8.36 -0.13
CA ALA A 69 9.92 -9.03 -0.87
C ALA A 69 9.13 -10.04 -0.02
N ALA A 70 9.78 -10.73 0.93
CA ALA A 70 9.13 -11.71 1.78
C ALA A 70 8.10 -11.05 2.74
N GLU A 71 8.40 -9.88 3.28
CA GLU A 71 7.50 -9.10 4.13
C GLU A 71 6.31 -8.57 3.33
N ILE A 72 6.55 -8.07 2.11
CA ILE A 72 5.47 -7.66 1.20
C ILE A 72 4.57 -8.85 0.87
N ILE A 73 5.14 -10.01 0.51
CA ILE A 73 4.36 -11.22 0.21
C ILE A 73 3.51 -11.58 1.43
N ARG A 74 4.10 -11.66 2.63
CA ARG A 74 3.37 -11.93 3.88
C ARG A 74 2.21 -10.97 4.11
N PHE A 75 2.42 -9.68 3.88
CA PHE A 75 1.37 -8.68 3.98
C PHE A 75 0.23 -8.96 2.98
N ILE A 76 0.56 -9.28 1.73
CA ILE A 76 -0.43 -9.66 0.71
C ILE A 76 -1.24 -10.89 1.14
N GLU A 77 -0.62 -11.92 1.73
CA GLU A 77 -1.34 -13.14 2.16
C GLU A 77 -2.22 -12.92 3.39
N ALA A 78 -1.91 -11.91 4.20
CA ALA A 78 -2.69 -11.59 5.38
C ALA A 78 -3.90 -10.70 5.08
N LEU A 79 -3.92 -10.01 3.94
CA LEU A 79 -5.05 -9.17 3.54
C LEU A 79 -6.29 -10.00 3.22
N PRO A 80 -7.50 -9.53 3.61
CA PRO A 80 -8.74 -10.12 3.14
C PRO A 80 -8.81 -10.10 1.60
N GLU A 81 -9.30 -11.18 0.98
CA GLU A 81 -9.49 -11.22 -0.48
C GLU A 81 -10.45 -10.14 -1.00
N THR A 82 -11.29 -9.60 -0.12
CA THR A 82 -12.21 -8.48 -0.42
C THR A 82 -11.53 -7.10 -0.39
N THR A 83 -10.27 -7.01 0.02
CA THR A 83 -9.49 -5.77 0.07
C THR A 83 -8.51 -5.75 -1.08
N MET A 84 -8.64 -4.75 -1.95
CA MET A 84 -7.67 -4.47 -3.01
C MET A 84 -6.41 -3.82 -2.41
N LEU A 85 -5.25 -4.38 -2.68
CA LEU A 85 -3.95 -3.73 -2.47
C LEU A 85 -3.51 -3.00 -3.73
N VAL A 86 -3.23 -1.71 -3.60
CA VAL A 86 -2.41 -0.96 -4.56
C VAL A 86 -0.98 -0.96 -4.05
N LEU A 87 -0.12 -1.78 -4.69
CA LEU A 87 1.32 -1.78 -4.43
C LEU A 87 2.00 -0.86 -5.45
N ASP A 88 2.43 0.30 -4.98
CA ASP A 88 3.11 1.30 -5.79
C ASP A 88 4.62 1.05 -5.81
N GLU A 89 5.10 0.57 -6.96
CA GLU A 89 6.50 0.25 -7.22
C GLU A 89 7.15 1.31 -8.12
N ALA A 90 6.75 2.58 -8.01
CA ALA A 90 7.32 3.69 -8.78
C ALA A 90 8.86 3.78 -8.72
N TYR A 91 9.46 3.29 -7.63
CA TYR A 91 10.92 3.29 -7.41
C TYR A 91 11.56 1.91 -7.57
N GLY A 92 10.86 0.94 -8.15
CA GLY A 92 11.36 -0.44 -8.28
C GLY A 92 12.69 -0.56 -9.02
N GLU A 93 12.95 0.33 -9.97
CA GLU A 93 14.20 0.38 -10.75
C GLU A 93 15.39 0.97 -9.97
N LEU A 94 15.14 1.69 -8.87
CA LEU A 94 16.17 2.36 -8.06
C LEU A 94 16.39 1.68 -6.70
N GLY A 95 15.38 0.98 -6.18
CA GLY A 95 15.47 0.20 -4.96
C GLY A 95 16.31 -1.07 -5.13
N PRO A 96 16.66 -1.75 -4.01
CA PRO A 96 17.32 -3.05 -4.10
C PRO A 96 16.38 -4.08 -4.74
N ALA A 97 16.92 -4.95 -5.60
CA ALA A 97 16.14 -5.99 -6.26
C ALA A 97 15.43 -6.94 -5.26
N SER A 98 15.94 -7.06 -4.03
CA SER A 98 15.35 -7.85 -2.96
C SER A 98 14.06 -7.25 -2.38
N ALA A 99 13.78 -5.96 -2.62
CA ALA A 99 12.53 -5.30 -2.24
C ALA A 99 11.35 -5.62 -3.16
N LEU A 100 11.59 -6.24 -4.33
CA LEU A 100 10.56 -6.51 -5.33
C LEU A 100 10.06 -7.96 -5.25
N PRO A 101 8.79 -8.20 -4.89
CA PRO A 101 8.19 -9.51 -4.99
C PRO A 101 8.22 -10.03 -6.44
N PRO A 102 8.42 -11.33 -6.66
CA PRO A 102 8.18 -11.95 -7.97
C PRO A 102 6.79 -11.59 -8.51
N ILE A 103 6.65 -11.52 -9.83
CA ILE A 103 5.35 -11.23 -10.45
C ILE A 103 4.44 -12.44 -10.27
N ASP A 104 3.36 -12.26 -9.49
CA ASP A 104 2.27 -13.20 -9.34
C ASP A 104 0.98 -12.54 -9.83
N VAL A 105 0.39 -13.10 -10.89
CA VAL A 105 -0.86 -12.63 -11.51
C VAL A 105 -2.08 -13.43 -11.06
N SER A 106 -1.90 -14.41 -10.16
CA SER A 106 -2.98 -15.26 -9.68
C SER A 106 -3.81 -14.60 -8.58
N ARG A 107 -3.30 -13.55 -7.93
CA ARG A 107 -3.99 -12.83 -6.84
C ARG A 107 -4.91 -11.73 -7.40
N PRO A 108 -6.24 -11.91 -7.32
CA PRO A 108 -7.18 -10.98 -7.95
C PRO A 108 -7.29 -9.64 -7.21
N ASN A 109 -6.86 -9.58 -5.95
CA ASN A 109 -6.97 -8.42 -5.08
C ASN A 109 -5.63 -7.64 -4.94
N VAL A 110 -4.73 -7.79 -5.91
CA VAL A 110 -3.46 -7.07 -5.93
C VAL A 110 -3.30 -6.38 -7.28
N ILE A 111 -3.07 -5.08 -7.26
CA ILE A 111 -2.63 -4.30 -8.41
C ILE A 111 -1.26 -3.68 -8.12
N ARG A 112 -0.32 -3.88 -9.04
CA ARG A 112 1.05 -3.34 -8.94
C ARG A 112 1.19 -2.18 -9.93
N MET A 113 1.67 -1.03 -9.46
CA MET A 113 1.90 0.15 -10.29
C MET A 113 3.39 0.34 -10.55
N ARG A 114 3.74 0.72 -11.78
CA ARG A 114 5.09 1.12 -12.21
C ARG A 114 4.99 2.36 -13.10
N THR A 115 6.10 3.03 -13.35
CA THR A 115 6.12 4.26 -14.16
C THR A 115 7.36 4.38 -15.04
N PHE A 116 7.29 5.28 -16.04
CA PHE A 116 8.41 5.74 -16.87
C PHE A 116 8.79 7.21 -16.59
N SER A 117 8.15 7.84 -15.59
CA SER A 117 8.38 9.24 -15.22
C SER A 117 9.80 9.52 -14.73
#